data_AF-X1V8L1-F1
#
_entry.id   AF-X1V8L1-F1
#
_cell.length_a   1.000
_cell.length_b   1.000
_cell.length_c   1.000
_cell.angle_alpha   90.00
_cell.angle_beta   90.00
_cell.angle_gamma   90.00
#
_symmetry.space_group_name_H-M   'P 1'
#
loop_
_entity.id
_entity.type
_entity.pdbx_description
1 polymer ?
#
loop_
_entity_poly.entity_id
_entity_poly.type
_entity_poly.pdbx_seq_one_letter_code
_entity_poly.pdbx_strand_id
1 'polypeptide(L)' 'GANWVDEPVVRDKNLITSRKPSDLPKFNKAIIEALKA' A
#
# COMPACT_ATOMS: atom_id res chain seq x y z
N GLY A 1 2.02 17.86 4.07
CA GLY A 1 1.39 17.06 5.15
C GLY A 1 0.92 15.75 4.58
N ALA A 2 0.77 14.71 5.41
CA ALA A 2 0.22 13.42 4.98
C ALA A 2 -1.07 13.15 5.75
N ASN A 3 -2.07 12.59 5.08
CA ASN A 3 -3.30 12.13 5.72
C ASN A 3 -3.07 10.72 6.21
N TRP A 4 -3.05 10.54 7.54
CA TRP A 4 -2.95 9.21 8.14
C TRP A 4 -4.33 8.57 8.15
N VAL A 5 -4.42 7.33 7.66
CA VAL A 5 -5.64 6.53 7.64
C VAL A 5 -5.35 5.14 8.17
N ASP A 6 -6.29 4.58 8.92
CA ASP A 6 -6.11 3.29 9.59
C ASP A 6 -6.45 2.11 8.64
N GLU A 7 -5.69 1.98 7.55
CA GLU A 7 -5.90 0.96 6.52
C GLU A 7 -4.68 0.04 6.33
N PRO A 8 -4.89 -1.26 6.04
CA PRO A 8 -3.80 -2.23 5.95
C PRO A 8 -2.81 -1.90 4.82
N VAL A 9 -3.31 -1.38 3.70
CA VAL A 9 -2.52 -0.90 2.57
C VAL A 9 -3.21 0.31 1.98
N VAL A 10 -2.46 1.37 1.70
CA VAL A 10 -2.94 2.58 1.03
C VAL A 10 -2.13 2.78 -0.24
N ARG A 11 -2.81 3.09 -1.34
CA ARG A 11 -2.18 3.51 -2.59
C ARG A 11 -2.62 4.93 -2.92
N ASP A 12 -1.66 5.85 -2.95
CA ASP A 12 -1.82 7.20 -3.48
C ASP A 12 -0.93 7.37 -4.70
N LYS A 13 -1.52 7.29 -5.89
CA LYS A 13 -0.83 7.29 -7.19
C LYS A 13 0.25 6.19 -7.25
N ASN A 14 1.52 6.60 -7.15
CA ASN A 14 2.71 5.74 -7.20
C ASN A 14 3.27 5.42 -5.81
N LEU A 15 2.71 6.02 -4.75
CA LEU A 15 3.11 5.75 -3.38
C LEU A 15 2.20 4.68 -2.79
N ILE A 16 2.78 3.55 -2.40
CA ILE A 16 2.08 2.46 -1.72
C ILE A 16 2.69 2.33 -0.33
N THR A 17 1.86 2.30 0.72
CA THR A 17 2.29 2.19 2.12
C THR A 17 1.48 1.13 2.87
N SER A 18 2.04 0.59 3.95
CA SER A 18 1.38 -0.37 4.85
C SER A 18 1.72 -0.03 6.31
N ARG A 19 0.86 -0.46 7.25
CA ARG A 19 1.01 -0.09 8.68
C ARG A 19 1.99 -0.99 9.44
N LYS A 20 2.05 -2.27 9.09
CA LYS A 20 2.78 -3.30 9.86
C LYS A 20 3.19 -4.50 8.99
N PRO A 21 4.17 -5.31 9.43
CA PRO A 21 4.64 -6.46 8.66
C PRO A 21 3.56 -7.50 8.31
N SER A 22 2.51 -7.64 9.12
CA SER A 22 1.41 -8.57 8.80
C SER A 22 0.58 -8.16 7.58
N ASP A 23 0.69 -6.92 7.10
CA ASP A 23 0.03 -6.44 5.88
C ASP A 23 0.87 -6.68 4.61
N LEU A 24 2.09 -7.27 4.73
CA LEU A 24 2.98 -7.58 3.61
C LEU A 24 2.31 -8.34 2.45
N PRO A 25 1.45 -9.36 2.67
CA PRO A 25 0.79 -10.04 1.56
C PRO A 25 -0.09 -9.09 0.71
N LYS A 26 -0.79 -8.16 1.36
CA LYS A 26 -1.63 -7.15 0.69
C LYS A 26 -0.75 -6.09 0.01
N PHE A 27 0.33 -5.70 0.67
CA PHE A 27 1.27 -4.69 0.16
C PHE A 27 1.96 -5.17 -1.11
N ASN A 28 2.47 -6.41 -1.10
CA ASN A 28 3.12 -7.03 -2.26
C ASN A 28 2.15 -7.17 -3.43
N LYS A 29 0.88 -7.54 -3.16
CA LYS A 29 -0.17 -7.58 -4.19
C LYS A 29 -0.39 -6.20 -4.83
N ALA A 30 -0.51 -5.15 -4.02
CA ALA A 30 -0.69 -3.78 -4.52
C ALA A 30 0.48 -3.30 -5.38
N ILE A 31 1.72 -3.65 -5.02
CA ILE A 31 2.90 -3.35 -5.85
C ILE A 31 2.82 -4.07 -7.19
N ILE A 32 2.53 -5.37 -7.19
CA ILE A 32 2.42 -6.16 -8.43
C ILE A 32 1.33 -5.59 -9.34
N GLU A 33 0.18 -5.19 -8.78
CA GLU A 33 -0.90 -4.54 -9.54
C GLU A 33 -0.48 -3.18 -10.11
N ALA A 34 0.30 -2.40 -9.37
CA ALA A 34 0.79 -1.10 -9.84
C ALA A 34 1.81 -1.22 -10.99
N LEU A 35 2.59 -2.31 -11.04
CA LEU A 35 3.59 -2.55 -12.09
C LEU A 35 2.99 -3.20 -13.35
N LYS A 36 1.78 -3.74 -13.27
CA LYS A 36 1.08 -4.36 -14.41
C LYS A 36 0.28 -3.37 -15.27
N ALA A 37 0.07 -2.16 -14.77
CA ALA A 37 -0.61 -1.07 -15.46
C ALA A 37 0.37 -0.23 -16.27
#